data_AF-A0A9E4EJC9-F1
#
_entry.id   AF-A0A9E4EJC9-F1
#
_cell.length_a   1.000
_cell.length_b   1.000
_cell.length_c   1.000
_cell.angle_alpha   90.00
_cell.angle_beta   90.00
_cell.angle_gamma   90.00
#
_symmetry.space_group_name_H-M   'P 1'
#
loop_
_entity.id
_entity.type
_entity.pdbx_description
1 polymer ?
#
loop_
_entity_poly.entity_id
_entity_poly.type
_entity_poly.pdbx_seq_one_letter_code
_entity_poly.pdbx_strand_id
1 'polypeptide(L)'
;MDILRADNVEFDVIEYLKTPLSEQDLRKFLALLPGEPKDLIHPSSFEKLGRDIDDYNTPDALVGLLIEHPEVMNRPVCILGDRAVIARPSEAVHELLT
;
A
#
# COMPACT_ATOMS: atom_id res chain seq x y z
N MET A 1 8.39 -8.33 8.15
CA MET A 1 9.71 -8.21 7.48
C MET A 1 10.68 -9.33 7.87
N ASP A 2 10.41 -10.09 8.94
CA ASP A 2 11.25 -11.24 9.31
C ASP A 2 11.29 -12.33 8.23
N ILE A 3 10.23 -12.45 7.42
CA ILE A 3 10.16 -13.33 6.25
C ILE A 3 11.26 -13.01 5.24
N LEU A 4 11.35 -11.75 4.76
CA LEU A 4 12.38 -11.34 3.79
C LEU A 4 13.81 -11.46 4.35
N ARG A 5 13.98 -11.20 5.66
CA ARG A 5 15.27 -11.38 6.33
C ARG A 5 15.68 -12.84 6.41
N ALA A 6 14.73 -13.75 6.66
CA ALA A 6 14.99 -15.18 6.68
C ALA A 6 15.43 -15.70 5.30
N ASP A 7 14.88 -15.12 4.23
CA ASP A 7 15.22 -15.46 2.85
C ASP A 7 16.48 -14.73 2.32
N ASN A 8 17.21 -13.98 3.17
CA ASN A 8 18.37 -13.15 2.80
C ASN A 8 18.09 -12.18 1.63
N VAL A 9 16.86 -11.68 1.53
CA VAL A 9 16.49 -10.67 0.54
C VAL A 9 16.83 -9.29 1.10
N GLU A 10 17.61 -8.50 0.36
CA GLU A 10 17.81 -7.09 0.69
C GLU A 10 16.60 -6.26 0.27
N PHE A 11 16.16 -5.37 1.15
CA PHE A 11 15.04 -4.46 0.92
C PHE A 11 15.21 -3.17 1.71
N ASP A 12 14.67 -2.09 1.15
CA ASP A 12 14.57 -0.82 1.85
C ASP A 12 13.26 -0.72 2.62
N VAL A 13 13.29 -0.09 3.80
CA VAL A 13 12.09 0.18 4.60
C VAL A 13 11.79 1.66 4.60
N ILE A 14 10.63 2.01 4.02
CA ILE A 14 10.13 3.38 4.02
C ILE A 14 9.04 3.52 5.09
N GLU A 15 9.32 4.31 6.13
CA GLU A 15 8.32 4.69 7.13
C GLU A 15 7.46 5.85 6.61
N TYR A 16 6.52 5.55 5.72
CA TYR A 16 5.74 6.55 4.99
C TYR A 16 4.91 7.50 5.88
N LEU A 17 4.61 7.12 7.13
CA LEU A 17 3.96 8.03 8.08
C LEU A 17 4.90 9.11 8.62
N LYS A 18 6.22 8.88 8.61
CA LYS A 18 7.23 9.87 8.98
C LYS A 18 7.74 10.64 7.77
N THR A 19 7.90 9.93 6.65
CA THR A 19 8.33 10.49 5.37
C THR A 19 7.22 10.26 4.34
N PRO A 20 6.22 11.16 4.26
CA PRO A 20 5.08 10.98 3.38
C PRO A 20 5.49 10.79 1.93
N LEU A 21 4.78 9.90 1.24
CA LEU A 21 4.98 9.60 -0.16
C LEU A 21 4.47 10.76 -1.01
N SER A 22 5.13 11.00 -2.14
CA SER A 22 4.62 11.98 -3.10
C SER A 22 3.38 11.42 -3.82
N GLU A 23 2.58 12.32 -4.37
CA GLU A 23 1.46 11.95 -5.26
C GLU A 23 1.93 11.03 -6.39
N GLN A 24 3.09 11.34 -6.97
CA GLN A 24 3.67 10.56 -8.06
C GLN A 24 4.01 9.13 -7.62
N ASP A 25 4.53 8.96 -6.39
CA ASP A 25 4.84 7.64 -5.85
C ASP A 25 3.58 6.83 -5.58
N LEU A 26 2.55 7.44 -4.98
CA LEU A 26 1.26 6.79 -4.75
C LEU A 26 0.62 6.33 -6.07
N ARG A 27 0.62 7.18 -7.10
CA ARG A 27 0.11 6.82 -8.43
C ARG A 27 0.89 5.66 -9.06
N LYS A 28 2.21 5.66 -8.93
CA LYS A 28 3.03 4.53 -9.38
C LYS A 28 2.62 3.26 -8.64
N PHE A 29 2.49 3.32 -7.32
CA PHE A 29 2.12 2.14 -6.52
C PHE A 29 0.79 1.56 -6.94
N LEU A 30 -0.22 2.40 -7.13
CA LEU A 30 -1.53 1.95 -7.61
C LEU A 30 -1.50 1.34 -9.00
N ALA A 31 -0.61 1.80 -9.88
CA ALA A 31 -0.44 1.20 -11.21
C ALA A 31 0.23 -0.18 -11.18
N LEU A 32 1.04 -0.48 -10.14
CA LEU A 32 1.72 -1.76 -9.98
C LEU A 32 0.92 -2.76 -9.12
N LEU A 33 -0.08 -2.27 -8.38
CA LEU A 33 -0.84 -3.08 -7.44
C LEU A 33 -1.90 -3.89 -8.19
N PRO A 34 -1.98 -5.21 -7.98
CA PRO A 34 -3.07 -6.00 -8.53
C PRO A 34 -4.37 -5.69 -7.77
N GLY A 35 -5.47 -5.49 -8.50
CA GLY A 35 -6.80 -5.31 -7.91
C GLY A 35 -7.41 -3.92 -8.11
N GLU A 36 -8.36 -3.57 -7.23
CA GLU A 36 -9.02 -2.27 -7.24
C GLU A 36 -8.25 -1.29 -6.33
N PRO A 37 -8.24 0.03 -6.64
CA PRO A 37 -7.56 1.01 -5.81
C PRO A 37 -7.93 0.89 -4.32
N LYS A 38 -9.22 0.70 -4.02
CA LYS A 38 -9.73 0.60 -2.65
C LYS A 38 -9.13 -0.54 -1.82
N ASP A 39 -8.52 -1.55 -2.44
CA ASP A 39 -7.85 -2.65 -1.73
C ASP A 39 -6.67 -2.14 -0.89
N LEU A 40 -6.12 -0.98 -1.27
CA LEU A 40 -5.08 -0.28 -0.52
C LEU A 40 -5.62 0.46 0.72
N ILE A 41 -6.93 0.52 0.94
CA ILE A 41 -7.52 1.13 2.13
C ILE A 41 -7.53 0.10 3.26
N HIS A 42 -7.00 0.47 4.42
CA HIS A 42 -7.09 -0.30 5.65
C HIS A 42 -8.48 -0.10 6.30
N PRO A 43 -9.37 -1.11 6.31
CA PRO A 43 -10.77 -0.92 6.69
C PRO A 43 -10.95 -0.28 8.07
N SER A 44 -10.27 -0.81 9.09
CA SER A 44 -10.41 -0.31 10.47
C SER A 44 -9.83 1.10 10.70
N SER A 45 -8.91 1.56 9.85
CA SER A 45 -8.43 2.95 9.91
C SER A 45 -9.43 3.87 9.22
N PHE A 46 -9.98 3.42 8.10
CA PHE A 46 -10.91 4.18 7.27
C PHE A 46 -12.29 4.37 7.93
N GLU A 47 -12.80 3.37 8.65
CA GLU A 47 -14.07 3.46 9.41
C GLU A 47 -14.15 4.69 10.32
N LYS A 48 -13.01 5.17 10.83
CA LYS A 48 -12.93 6.33 11.72
C LYS A 48 -13.17 7.66 11.01
N LEU A 49 -13.08 7.70 9.68
CA LEU A 49 -13.32 8.91 8.89
C LEU A 49 -14.81 9.16 8.62
N GLY A 50 -15.66 8.14 8.81
CA GLY A 50 -17.09 8.24 8.50
C GLY A 50 -17.40 8.54 7.03
N ARG A 51 -16.51 8.11 6.12
CA ARG A 51 -16.65 8.24 4.67
C ARG A 51 -17.07 6.90 4.05
N ASP A 52 -17.60 6.93 2.82
CA ASP A 52 -17.92 5.71 2.07
C ASP A 52 -16.68 5.21 1.31
N ILE A 53 -16.37 3.92 1.42
CA ILE A 53 -15.22 3.33 0.73
C ILE A 53 -15.44 3.29 -0.78
N ASP A 54 -16.70 3.24 -1.23
CA ASP A 54 -17.06 3.22 -2.65
C ASP A 54 -16.81 4.56 -3.36
N ASP A 55 -16.55 5.64 -2.62
CA ASP A 55 -16.10 6.91 -3.20
C ASP A 55 -14.65 6.85 -3.71
N TYR A 56 -13.89 5.82 -3.31
CA TYR A 56 -12.44 5.69 -3.55
C TYR A 56 -12.08 4.60 -4.58
N ASN A 57 -13.01 4.32 -5.51
CA ASN A 57 -12.83 3.35 -6.59
C ASN A 57 -11.92 3.84 -7.74
N THR A 58 -11.46 5.10 -7.72
CA THR A 58 -10.56 5.65 -8.75
C THR A 58 -9.17 5.96 -8.18
N PRO A 59 -8.09 5.88 -8.98
CA PRO A 59 -6.76 6.25 -8.53
C PRO A 59 -6.68 7.69 -8.03
N ASP A 60 -7.35 8.64 -8.69
CA ASP A 60 -7.35 10.04 -8.28
C ASP A 60 -8.00 10.24 -6.90
N ALA A 61 -9.18 9.65 -6.67
CA ALA A 61 -9.88 9.75 -5.40
C ALA A 61 -9.05 9.13 -4.27
N LEU A 62 -8.47 7.96 -4.50
CA LEU A 62 -7.66 7.27 -3.51
C LEU A 62 -6.36 8.00 -3.20
N VAL A 63 -5.66 8.51 -4.21
CA VAL A 63 -4.43 9.27 -3.99
C VAL A 63 -4.71 10.52 -3.15
N GLY A 64 -5.80 11.24 -3.44
CA GLY A 64 -6.25 12.36 -2.62
C GLY A 64 -6.49 11.97 -1.17
N LEU A 65 -7.18 10.84 -0.94
CA LEU A 65 -7.41 10.29 0.40
C LEU A 65 -6.10 9.97 1.12
N LEU A 66 -5.14 9.32 0.45
CA LEU A 66 -3.87 8.89 1.06
C LEU A 66 -2.91 10.05 1.34
N ILE A 67 -3.03 11.16 0.61
CA ILE A 67 -2.30 12.40 0.91
C ILE A 67 -2.89 13.09 2.15
N GLU A 68 -4.22 13.15 2.25
CA GLU A 68 -4.92 13.76 3.39
C GLU A 68 -4.80 12.91 4.66
N HIS A 69 -4.90 11.59 4.50
CA HIS A 69 -5.01 10.59 5.57
C HIS A 69 -4.10 9.37 5.32
N PRO A 70 -2.76 9.52 5.32
CA PRO A 70 -1.85 8.40 5.04
C PRO A 70 -2.04 7.21 6.00
N GLU A 71 -2.54 7.42 7.22
CA GLU A 71 -2.84 6.38 8.20
C GLU A 71 -3.91 5.36 7.76
N VAL A 72 -4.70 5.68 6.73
CA VAL A 72 -5.67 4.75 6.16
C VAL A 72 -5.08 3.82 5.12
N MET A 73 -3.81 4.00 4.72
CA MET A 73 -3.15 3.08 3.80
C MET A 73 -2.94 1.71 4.45
N ASN A 74 -3.26 0.66 3.72
CA ASN A 74 -2.96 -0.71 4.09
C ASN A 74 -1.45 -0.94 4.11
N ARG A 75 -0.95 -1.73 5.06
CA ARG A 75 0.48 -1.88 5.32
C ARG A 75 0.79 -3.23 5.94
N PRO A 76 1.88 -3.93 5.62
CA PRO A 76 2.96 -3.50 4.72
C PRO A 76 2.57 -3.59 3.23
N VAL A 77 3.09 -2.64 2.45
CA VAL A 77 3.09 -2.68 0.98
C VAL A 77 4.52 -2.95 0.55
N CYS A 78 4.71 -3.95 -0.30
CA CYS A 78 6.02 -4.33 -0.81
C CYS A 78 6.06 -4.11 -2.32
N ILE A 79 7.22 -3.72 -2.84
CA ILE A 79 7.42 -3.43 -4.26
C ILE A 79 8.72 -4.08 -4.70
N LEU A 80 8.68 -4.78 -5.83
CA LEU A 80 9.86 -5.34 -6.48
C LEU A 80 9.76 -5.09 -7.99
N GLY A 81 10.58 -4.17 -8.50
CA GLY A 81 10.56 -3.77 -9.91
C GLY A 81 9.22 -3.13 -10.29
N ASP A 82 8.48 -3.79 -11.18
CA ASP A 82 7.16 -3.41 -11.67
C ASP A 82 6.01 -4.19 -11.02
N ARG A 83 6.27 -4.85 -9.88
CA ARG A 83 5.25 -5.58 -9.11
C ARG A 83 5.09 -4.97 -7.73
N ALA A 84 3.85 -4.82 -7.28
CA ALA A 84 3.53 -4.45 -5.91
C ALA A 84 2.54 -5.44 -5.28
N VAL A 85 2.63 -5.63 -3.97
CA VAL A 85 1.67 -6.46 -3.22
C VAL A 85 1.36 -5.83 -1.87
N ILE A 86 0.11 -5.97 -1.44
CA ILE A 86 -0.30 -5.69 -0.07
C ILE A 86 -0.03 -6.95 0.75
N ALA A 87 1.04 -6.94 1.56
CA ALA A 87 1.49 -8.09 2.32
C ALA A 87 0.67 -8.26 3.63
N ARG A 88 -0.63 -8.50 3.46
CA ARG A 88 -1.61 -8.80 4.51
C ARG A 88 -2.45 -10.03 4.07
N PRO A 89 -2.07 -11.25 4.47
CA PRO A 89 -1.03 -11.62 5.43
C PRO A 89 0.40 -11.39 4.90
N SER A 90 1.39 -11.29 5.81
CA SER A 90 2.79 -10.96 5.49
C SER A 90 3.45 -11.89 4.45
N GLU A 91 2.93 -13.10 4.34
CA GLU A 91 3.33 -14.19 3.46
C GLU A 91 3.05 -13.87 1.98
N ALA A 92 2.09 -12.97 1.68
CA ALA A 92 1.82 -12.53 0.31
C ALA A 92 3.03 -11.83 -0.34
N VAL A 93 4.05 -11.44 0.44
CA VAL A 93 5.33 -10.96 -0.10
C VAL A 93 6.03 -11.99 -1.00
N HIS A 94 5.79 -13.29 -0.80
CA HIS A 94 6.38 -14.34 -1.63
C HIS A 94 5.90 -14.30 -3.09
N GLU A 95 4.73 -13.70 -3.36
CA GLU A 95 4.24 -13.46 -4.73
C GLU A 95 5.17 -12.54 -5.53
N LEU A 96 5.96 -11.69 -4.84
CA LEU A 96 6.98 -10.87 -5.47
C LEU A 96 8.27 -11.64 -5.76
N LEU A 97 8.55 -12.73 -5.05
CA LEU A 97 9.82 -13.47 -5.12
C LEU A 97 9.79 -14.66 -6.09
N THR A 98 8.60 -14.99 -6.62
CA THR A 98 8.40 -16.00 -7.65
C THR A 98 8.49 -15.40 -9.05
#